data_AF-A0A964L654-F1
#
_entry.id   AF-A0A964L654-F1
#
_cell.length_a   1.000
_cell.length_b   1.000
_cell.length_c   1.000
_cell.angle_alpha   90.00
_cell.angle_beta   90.00
_cell.angle_gamma   90.00
#
_symmetry.space_group_name_H-M   'P 1'
#
loop_
_entity.id
_entity.type
_entity.pdbx_description
1 polymer ?
#
loop_
_entity_poly.entity_id
_entity_poly.type
_entity_poly.pdbx_seq_one_letter_code
_entity_poly.pdbx_strand_id
1 'polypeptide(L)'
;MGTIDNALRLNAGGPWSLGAGSGASKPGAGSQPPVPPASSGGAIPGSATNQSAQIQLTRHEKRSFVAQTVHLAGNAFVDCSFDSCTLVITNSPFVFSGQCRVQRCNWRVEYDLLWGAPAMRVQLRQILDSMDATVDPSPAV
;
A
#
# COMPACT_ATOMS: atom_id res chain seq x y z
N MET A 1 -33.84 1.67 2.29
CA MET A 1 -32.90 2.78 2.58
C MET A 1 -31.91 2.27 3.62
N GLY A 2 -30.64 1.95 3.40
CA GLY A 2 -29.75 1.81 2.25
C GLY A 2 -28.46 1.23 2.86
N THR A 3 -27.99 0.08 2.40
CA THR A 3 -26.82 -0.62 2.95
C THR A 3 -25.55 0.00 2.36
N ILE A 4 -24.60 0.41 3.20
CA ILE A 4 -23.31 0.97 2.77
C ILE A 4 -22.25 -0.14 2.86
N ASP A 5 -22.08 -0.87 1.77
CA ASP A 5 -20.92 -1.73 1.53
C ASP A 5 -19.96 -0.97 0.60
N ASN A 6 -18.95 -0.29 1.16
CA ASN A 6 -17.88 0.31 0.38
C ASN A 6 -16.53 -0.26 0.80
N ALA A 7 -16.31 -1.54 0.48
CA ALA A 7 -15.00 -2.14 0.52
C ALA A 7 -14.16 -1.63 -0.67
N LEU A 8 -13.21 -0.74 -0.37
CA LEU A 8 -12.19 -0.26 -1.30
C LEU A 8 -11.38 -1.45 -1.85
N ARG A 9 -11.71 -1.85 -3.09
CA ARG A 9 -10.89 -2.77 -3.89
C ARG A 9 -9.75 -1.99 -4.53
N LEU A 10 -8.56 -2.06 -3.94
CA LEU A 10 -7.31 -1.62 -4.58
C LEU A 10 -6.91 -2.67 -5.63
N ASN A 11 -7.07 -2.31 -6.91
CA ASN A 11 -6.66 -3.12 -8.05
C ASN A 11 -5.19 -2.81 -8.36
N ALA A 12 -4.29 -3.74 -8.04
CA ALA A 12 -2.87 -3.67 -8.35
C ALA A 12 -2.53 -4.72 -9.40
N GLY A 13 -1.99 -4.31 -10.55
CA GLY A 13 -1.34 -5.24 -11.48
C GLY A 13 -1.48 -4.87 -12.96
N GLY A 14 -0.60 -4.00 -13.45
CA GLY A 14 -0.21 -3.94 -14.86
C GLY A 14 1.29 -4.27 -14.98
N PRO A 15 1.72 -5.16 -15.91
CA PRO A 15 3.10 -5.59 -15.97
C PRO A 15 4.00 -4.55 -16.66
N TRP A 16 5.04 -4.10 -15.96
CA TRP A 16 6.18 -3.41 -16.55
C TRP A 16 7.12 -4.46 -17.15
N SER A 17 7.42 -4.35 -18.46
CA SER A 17 8.44 -5.16 -19.13
C SER A 17 9.63 -4.26 -19.44
N LEU A 18 10.75 -4.47 -18.75
CA LEU A 18 12.05 -3.90 -19.11
C LEU A 18 12.66 -4.74 -20.24
N GLY A 19 12.95 -4.07 -21.36
CA GLY A 19 13.64 -4.68 -22.50
C GLY A 19 15.05 -5.13 -22.14
N ALA A 20 15.43 -6.32 -22.60
CA ALA A 20 16.80 -6.82 -22.56
C ALA A 20 17.39 -6.77 -23.97
N GLY A 21 18.53 -6.09 -24.07
CA GLY A 21 19.26 -5.84 -25.30
C GLY A 21 19.98 -7.07 -25.87
N SER A 22 20.34 -6.90 -27.13
CA SER A 22 21.07 -7.80 -28.02
C SER A 22 22.52 -8.06 -27.59
N GLY A 23 22.97 -9.30 -27.76
CA GLY A 23 24.38 -9.70 -27.67
C GLY A 23 24.61 -11.08 -28.28
N ALA A 24 25.16 -11.13 -29.49
CA ALA A 24 25.56 -12.34 -30.19
C ALA A 24 26.99 -12.75 -29.82
N SER A 25 27.26 -14.06 -29.64
CA SER A 25 28.52 -14.75 -30.00
C SER A 25 28.41 -16.28 -29.76
N LYS A 26 28.77 -17.08 -30.78
CA LYS A 26 29.09 -18.54 -30.79
C LYS A 26 30.65 -18.65 -30.91
N PRO A 27 31.39 -19.79 -30.75
CA PRO A 27 30.99 -21.21 -30.68
C PRO A 27 31.81 -22.12 -29.70
N GLY A 28 31.39 -23.39 -29.53
CA GLY A 28 32.22 -24.44 -28.90
C GLY A 28 31.47 -25.74 -28.62
N ALA A 29 32.08 -26.88 -28.98
CA ALA A 29 31.50 -28.22 -29.08
C ALA A 29 31.39 -28.99 -27.75
N GLY A 30 30.48 -29.99 -27.69
CA GLY A 30 30.65 -31.16 -26.81
C GLY A 30 29.39 -31.69 -26.11
N SER A 31 28.87 -32.82 -26.62
CA SER A 31 28.14 -33.89 -25.90
C SER A 31 26.70 -33.64 -25.41
N GLN A 32 25.74 -34.25 -26.12
CA GLN A 32 24.31 -34.28 -25.80
C GLN A 32 23.94 -35.62 -25.11
N PRO A 33 23.33 -35.62 -23.91
CA PRO A 33 22.68 -36.82 -23.35
C PRO A 33 21.26 -37.03 -23.93
N PRO A 34 20.69 -38.24 -23.83
CA PRO A 34 19.54 -38.67 -24.61
C PRO A 34 18.22 -37.99 -24.21
N VAL A 35 17.38 -37.73 -25.21
CA VAL A 35 16.05 -37.14 -25.11
C VAL A 35 15.05 -38.19 -24.58
N PRO A 36 14.24 -37.92 -23.53
CA PRO A 36 13.10 -38.76 -23.19
C PRO A 36 11.91 -38.51 -24.14
N PRO A 37 11.06 -39.53 -24.42
CA PRO A 37 9.98 -39.40 -25.38
C PRO A 37 8.88 -38.43 -24.90
N ALA A 38 8.30 -37.72 -25.87
CA ALA A 38 7.18 -36.83 -25.68
C ALA A 38 5.96 -37.58 -25.13
N SER A 39 5.54 -37.27 -23.90
CA SER A 39 4.24 -37.64 -23.37
C SER A 39 3.27 -36.47 -23.55
N SER A 40 2.42 -36.60 -24.55
CA SER A 40 1.20 -35.84 -24.76
C SER A 40 0.23 -35.99 -23.58
N GLY A 41 -0.37 -34.88 -23.15
CA GLY A 41 -1.72 -34.90 -22.60
C GLY A 41 -1.90 -34.39 -21.17
N GLY A 42 -2.22 -33.10 -21.07
CA GLY A 42 -3.40 -32.65 -20.31
C GLY A 42 -3.33 -32.68 -18.78
N ALA A 43 -2.90 -31.56 -18.18
CA ALA A 43 -3.62 -30.85 -17.12
C ALA A 43 -2.72 -29.70 -16.63
N ILE A 44 -2.94 -28.48 -17.13
CA ILE A 44 -2.55 -27.29 -16.37
C ILE A 44 -3.67 -27.09 -15.35
N PRO A 45 -3.46 -27.22 -14.04
CA PRO A 45 -4.38 -26.66 -13.07
C PRO A 45 -4.20 -25.15 -13.13
N GLY A 46 -4.87 -24.53 -14.11
CA GLY A 46 -5.04 -23.10 -14.22
C GLY A 46 -6.03 -22.63 -13.15
N SER A 47 -5.64 -22.74 -11.88
CA SER A 47 -6.22 -21.92 -10.82
C SER A 47 -5.23 -20.81 -10.54
N ALA A 48 -5.25 -19.78 -11.41
CA ALA A 48 -4.88 -18.45 -10.99
C ALA A 48 -5.90 -18.03 -9.93
N THR A 49 -5.67 -18.47 -8.69
CA THR A 49 -6.35 -17.90 -7.53
C THR A 49 -5.95 -16.44 -7.54
N ASN A 50 -6.92 -15.59 -7.87
CA ASN A 50 -6.87 -14.15 -7.71
C ASN A 50 -6.77 -13.89 -6.20
N GLN A 51 -5.59 -14.13 -5.64
CA GLN A 51 -5.23 -13.70 -4.30
C GLN A 51 -5.07 -12.19 -4.42
N SER A 52 -6.21 -11.50 -4.38
CA SER A 52 -6.24 -10.10 -3.98
C SER A 52 -5.43 -10.02 -2.70
N ALA A 53 -4.19 -9.53 -2.80
CA ALA A 53 -3.28 -9.42 -1.68
C ALA A 53 -4.00 -8.60 -0.61
N GLN A 54 -4.48 -9.28 0.42
CA GLN A 54 -5.26 -8.65 1.47
C GLN A 54 -4.26 -7.84 2.30
N ILE A 55 -4.32 -6.51 2.14
CA ILE A 55 -3.46 -5.59 2.88
C ILE A 55 -3.79 -5.77 4.37
N GLN A 56 -2.87 -6.37 5.11
CA GLN A 56 -3.01 -6.56 6.55
C GLN A 56 -2.35 -5.38 7.27
N LEU A 57 -3.17 -4.60 7.98
CA LEU A 57 -2.70 -3.48 8.80
C LEU A 57 -2.56 -3.92 10.25
N THR A 58 -1.51 -3.45 10.91
CA THR A 58 -1.31 -3.64 12.35
C THR A 58 -2.28 -2.74 13.11
N ARG A 59 -3.20 -3.35 13.87
CA ARG A 59 -4.24 -2.61 14.58
C ARG A 59 -3.74 -2.10 15.94
N HIS A 60 -3.96 -0.82 16.20
CA HIS A 60 -3.81 -0.15 17.49
C HIS A 60 -5.18 0.36 17.94
N GLU A 61 -5.59 0.05 19.16
CA GLU A 61 -6.90 0.43 19.67
C GLU A 61 -6.78 1.07 21.05
N LYS A 62 -7.48 2.19 21.26
CA LYS A 62 -7.54 2.92 22.55
C LYS A 62 -6.16 3.23 23.15
N ARG A 63 -5.18 3.47 22.27
CA ARG A 63 -3.81 3.81 22.66
C ARG A 63 -3.59 5.32 22.60
N SER A 64 -2.78 5.80 23.53
CA SER A 64 -2.26 7.17 23.53
C SER A 64 -0.80 7.19 23.07
N PHE A 65 -0.48 8.14 22.19
CA PHE A 65 0.87 8.38 21.72
C PHE A 65 1.29 9.81 22.07
N VAL A 66 2.24 9.96 22.99
CA VAL A 66 2.65 11.26 23.53
C VAL A 66 4.14 11.48 23.32
N ALA A 67 4.52 12.68 22.84
CA ALA A 67 5.92 13.12 22.73
C ALA A 67 6.85 12.16 21.94
N GLN A 68 6.31 11.46 20.94
CA GLN A 68 7.05 10.48 20.14
C GLN A 68 6.75 10.60 18.66
N THR A 69 7.58 9.94 17.85
CA THR A 69 7.37 9.80 16.41
C THR A 69 6.56 8.52 16.13
N VAL A 70 5.44 8.65 15.42
CA VAL A 70 4.58 7.54 15.04
C VAL A 70 4.61 7.39 13.52
N HIS A 71 5.03 6.22 13.04
CA HIS A 71 4.94 5.85 11.63
C HIS A 71 3.56 5.28 11.33
N LEU A 72 2.79 5.93 10.46
CA LEU A 72 1.42 5.50 10.17
C LEU A 72 1.37 4.31 9.22
N ALA A 73 2.36 4.20 8.33
CA ALA A 73 2.52 3.14 7.35
C ALA A 73 2.28 1.73 7.91
N GLY A 74 1.33 1.01 7.32
CA GLY A 74 1.01 -0.37 7.70
C GLY A 74 0.23 -0.50 9.01
N ASN A 75 -0.27 0.60 9.57
CA ASN A 75 -1.03 0.61 10.82
C ASN A 75 -2.48 1.07 10.63
N ALA A 76 -3.36 0.56 11.48
CA ALA A 76 -4.75 1.01 11.62
C ALA A 76 -4.98 1.46 13.06
N PHE A 77 -5.43 2.70 13.25
CA PHE A 77 -5.66 3.30 14.56
C PHE A 77 -7.16 3.45 14.80
N VAL A 78 -7.63 2.91 15.92
CA VAL A 78 -9.05 2.91 16.32
C VAL A 78 -9.20 3.55 17.68
N ASP A 79 -9.96 4.65 17.76
CA ASP A 79 -10.20 5.40 19.01
C ASP A 79 -8.90 5.78 19.75
N CYS A 80 -7.87 6.19 18.99
CA CYS A 80 -6.55 6.56 19.52
C CYS A 80 -6.44 8.06 19.84
N SER A 81 -5.54 8.41 20.76
CA SER A 81 -5.17 9.81 21.03
C SER A 81 -3.71 10.07 20.71
N PHE A 82 -3.44 11.19 20.06
CA PHE A 82 -2.10 11.64 19.69
C PHE A 82 -1.90 13.05 20.24
N ASP A 83 -0.87 13.22 21.07
CA ASP A 83 -0.59 14.52 21.70
C ASP A 83 0.89 14.88 21.60
N SER A 84 1.18 16.07 21.10
CA SER A 84 2.54 16.64 21.06
C SER A 84 3.55 15.71 20.38
N CYS A 85 3.11 15.09 19.29
CA CYS A 85 3.81 13.99 18.62
C CYS A 85 4.32 14.39 17.22
N THR A 86 5.00 13.48 16.53
CA THR A 86 5.28 13.61 15.09
C THR A 86 4.67 12.44 14.35
N LEU A 87 3.79 12.69 13.39
CA LEU A 87 3.18 11.67 12.55
C LEU A 87 3.91 11.62 11.21
N VAL A 88 4.40 10.43 10.84
CA VAL A 88 5.11 10.22 9.58
C VAL A 88 4.25 9.41 8.62
N ILE A 89 3.94 10.01 7.48
CA ILE A 89 3.20 9.40 6.37
C ILE A 89 4.19 9.01 5.29
N THR A 90 4.08 7.79 4.77
CA THR A 90 4.84 7.31 3.62
C THR A 90 3.92 6.71 2.56
N ASN A 91 4.46 6.18 1.46
CA ASN A 91 3.72 5.54 0.36
C ASN A 91 2.89 4.29 0.77
N SER A 92 2.95 3.85 2.03
CA SER A 92 2.21 2.68 2.52
C SER A 92 0.85 3.06 3.12
N PRO A 93 -0.16 2.17 2.99
CA PRO A 93 -1.51 2.43 3.48
C PRO A 93 -1.56 2.56 5.01
N PHE A 94 -2.44 3.43 5.50
CA PHE A 94 -2.79 3.58 6.90
C PHE A 94 -4.26 3.97 7.02
N VAL A 95 -4.87 3.75 8.19
CA VAL A 95 -6.28 4.12 8.44
C VAL A 95 -6.45 4.70 9.83
N PHE A 96 -7.19 5.81 9.93
CA PHE A 96 -7.82 6.26 11.16
C PHE A 96 -9.30 5.85 11.15
N SER A 97 -9.78 5.31 12.26
CA SER A 97 -11.18 4.92 12.43
C SER A 97 -11.68 5.27 13.83
N GLY A 98 -12.98 5.51 13.95
CA GLY A 98 -13.60 5.92 15.21
C GLY A 98 -13.18 7.33 15.63
N GLN A 99 -13.02 7.54 16.95
CA GLN A 99 -12.73 8.83 17.55
C GLN A 99 -11.22 9.04 17.74
N CYS A 100 -10.47 9.02 16.64
CA CYS A 100 -9.06 9.38 16.68
C CYS A 100 -8.90 10.91 16.84
N ARG A 101 -8.13 11.35 17.85
CA ARG A 101 -7.84 12.79 18.06
C ARG A 101 -6.35 13.06 17.92
N VAL A 102 -6.00 14.00 17.03
CA VAL A 102 -4.63 14.46 16.83
C VAL A 102 -4.51 15.90 17.32
N GLN A 103 -3.73 16.10 18.38
CA GLN A 103 -3.53 17.41 19.00
C GLN A 103 -2.05 17.78 19.06
N ARG A 104 -1.71 18.98 18.59
CA ARG A 104 -0.36 19.55 18.66
C ARG A 104 0.73 18.65 18.04
N CYS A 105 0.37 17.79 17.09
CA CYS A 105 1.34 16.94 16.41
C CYS A 105 1.85 17.59 15.12
N ASN A 106 3.14 17.38 14.84
CA ASN A 106 3.74 17.74 13.56
C ASN A 106 3.49 16.63 12.55
N TRP A 107 3.13 16.99 11.31
CA TRP A 107 2.97 16.03 10.22
C TRP A 107 4.18 16.07 9.30
N ARG A 108 4.78 14.91 9.05
CA ARG A 108 5.88 14.73 8.10
C ARG A 108 5.40 13.81 6.98
N VAL A 109 5.35 14.34 5.77
CA VAL A 109 4.86 13.62 4.58
C VAL A 109 6.04 13.26 3.69
N GLU A 110 6.33 11.97 3.57
CA GLU A 110 7.40 11.39 2.74
C GLU A 110 6.76 10.61 1.59
N TYR A 111 6.41 11.31 0.52
CA TYR A 111 5.67 10.73 -0.60
C TYR A 111 6.39 10.98 -1.92
N ASP A 112 6.51 9.92 -2.72
CA ASP A 112 6.97 10.03 -4.10
C ASP A 112 5.75 10.12 -5.01
N LEU A 113 5.63 11.19 -5.77
CA LEU A 113 4.47 11.45 -6.60
C LEU A 113 4.85 11.50 -8.08
N LEU A 114 4.38 10.53 -8.85
CA LEU A 114 4.37 10.66 -10.30
C LEU A 114 3.19 11.55 -10.71
N TRP A 115 3.44 12.85 -10.85
CA TRP A 115 2.40 13.85 -11.12
C TRP A 115 1.56 13.58 -12.40
N GLY A 116 2.16 12.91 -13.39
CA GLY A 116 1.50 12.51 -14.62
C GLY A 116 0.42 11.44 -14.44
N ALA A 117 0.44 10.69 -13.33
CA ALA A 117 -0.55 9.67 -13.02
C ALA A 117 -1.74 10.28 -12.26
N PRO A 118 -2.96 10.32 -12.85
CA PRO A 118 -4.13 10.91 -12.19
C PRO A 118 -4.47 10.24 -10.85
N ALA A 119 -4.26 8.93 -10.74
CA ALA A 119 -4.52 8.15 -9.53
C ALA A 119 -3.71 8.67 -8.31
N MET A 120 -2.44 9.01 -8.50
CA MET A 120 -1.60 9.51 -7.40
C MET A 120 -2.03 10.88 -6.91
N ARG A 121 -2.55 11.73 -7.80
CA ARG A 121 -3.13 13.03 -7.41
C ARG A 121 -4.40 12.88 -6.58
N VAL A 122 -5.21 11.85 -6.86
CA VAL A 122 -6.40 11.53 -6.03
C VAL A 122 -5.96 11.01 -4.66
N GLN A 123 -4.95 10.13 -4.62
CA GLN A 123 -4.42 9.59 -3.38
C GLN A 123 -3.84 10.69 -2.47
N LEU A 124 -3.11 11.66 -3.03
CA LEU A 124 -2.63 12.81 -2.26
C LEU A 124 -3.78 13.60 -1.61
N ARG A 125 -4.87 13.83 -2.35
CA ARG A 125 -6.05 14.51 -1.78
C ARG A 125 -6.66 13.72 -0.63
N GLN A 126 -6.79 12.40 -0.77
CA GLN A 126 -7.30 11.54 0.30
C GLN A 126 -6.42 11.59 1.56
N ILE A 127 -5.09 11.69 1.41
CA ILE A 127 -4.18 11.86 2.54
C ILE A 127 -4.46 13.20 3.23
N LEU A 128 -4.54 14.29 2.47
CA LEU A 128 -4.86 15.61 3.03
C LEU A 128 -6.22 15.61 3.74
N ASP A 129 -7.26 15.03 3.12
CA ASP A 129 -8.59 14.90 3.72
C ASP A 129 -8.54 14.13 5.05
N SER A 130 -7.71 13.07 5.13
CA SER A 130 -7.55 12.29 6.37
C SER A 130 -6.82 13.06 7.47
N MET A 131 -5.87 13.93 7.10
CA MET A 131 -5.17 14.80 8.06
C MET A 131 -6.16 15.81 8.63
N ASP A 132 -6.95 16.46 7.76
CA ASP A 132 -7.95 17.45 8.17
C ASP A 132 -9.06 16.83 9.03
N ALA A 133 -9.48 15.60 8.74
CA ALA A 133 -10.52 14.90 9.50
C ALA A 133 -10.10 14.55 10.94
N THR A 134 -8.79 14.47 11.23
CA THR A 134 -8.27 14.05 12.55
C THR A 134 -7.79 15.21 13.42
N VAL A 135 -7.65 16.40 12.84
CA VAL A 135 -7.33 17.63 13.56
C VAL A 135 -8.62 18.18 14.16
N ASP A 136 -8.66 18.24 15.49
CA ASP A 136 -9.75 18.90 16.21
C ASP A 136 -9.71 20.41 15.86
N PRO A 137 -10.82 21.04 15.44
CA PRO A 137 -10.86 22.49 15.33
C PRO A 137 -10.59 23.06 16.73
N SER A 138 -9.35 23.53 16.95
CA SER A 138 -8.99 24.23 18.18
C SER A 138 -10.06 25.29 18.46
N PRO A 139 -10.60 25.39 19.69
CA PRO A 139 -11.38 26.57 20.04
C PRO A 139 -10.46 27.78 19.82
N ALA A 140 -10.86 28.65 18.90
CA ALA A 140 -10.19 29.93 18.71
C ALA A 140 -10.18 30.65 20.07
N VAL A 141 -8.98 30.95 20.56
CA VAL A 141 -8.77 31.80 21.74
C VAL A 141 -9.05 33.25 21.36
#